data_AF-A0A4V1UCC0-F1
#
_entry.id   AF-A0A4V1UCC0-F1
#
_cell.length_a   1.000
_cell.length_b   1.000
_cell.length_c   1.000
_cell.angle_alpha   90.00
_cell.angle_beta   90.00
_cell.angle_gamma   90.00
#
_symmetry.space_group_name_H-M   'P 1'
#
loop_
_entity.id
_entity.type
_entity.pdbx_description
1 polymer ?
#
loop_
_entity_poly.entity_id
_entity_poly.type
_entity_poly.pdbx_seq_one_letter_code
_entity_poly.pdbx_strand_id
1 'polypeptide(L)'
;TPHAAEYNKSWDYFSGMSEGEIASRQNEERQTGGRPTWAFRAAAGSREQAAKMSKGAFQDAFGFFGAPGEAPAAAPTAQDRRIGKIERKALADLDLEPGVEKDLIRSRYTELLKRLHPDSNGGDRSMEDKLQRVIKAYKALKSAGLV
;
A
#
# COMPACT_ATOMS: atom_id res chain seq x y z
N THR A 1 4.29 7.41 56.11
CA THR A 1 3.84 8.06 57.36
C THR A 1 2.37 7.76 57.57
N PRO A 2 1.88 7.64 58.81
CA PRO A 2 0.46 7.37 59.11
C PRO A 2 -0.53 8.28 58.35
N HIS A 3 -0.14 9.53 58.08
CA HIS A 3 -0.92 10.51 57.31
C HIS A 3 -1.24 10.12 55.85
N ALA A 4 -0.34 9.45 55.13
CA ALA A 4 -0.62 9.04 53.75
C ALA A 4 -1.70 7.95 53.69
N ALA A 5 -1.75 7.08 54.71
CA ALA A 5 -2.75 6.04 54.82
C ALA A 5 -4.13 6.59 55.19
N GLU A 6 -4.19 7.64 56.02
CA GLU A 6 -5.43 8.35 56.33
C GLU A 6 -5.99 9.09 55.10
N TYR A 7 -5.12 9.78 54.35
CA TYR A 7 -5.50 10.49 53.13
C TYR A 7 -6.08 9.57 52.05
N ASN A 8 -5.43 8.42 51.81
CA ASN A 8 -5.90 7.45 50.81
C ASN A 8 -7.26 6.83 51.18
N LYS A 9 -7.65 6.79 52.46
CA LYS A 9 -8.97 6.27 52.89
C LYS A 9 -10.11 7.23 52.60
N SER A 10 -9.84 8.54 52.65
CA SER A 10 -10.85 9.57 52.35
C SER A 10 -10.96 9.89 50.86
N TRP A 11 -10.08 9.36 50.02
CA TRP A 11 -10.01 9.71 48.62
C TRP A 11 -10.89 8.79 47.77
N ASP A 12 -11.88 9.38 47.09
CA ASP A 12 -12.68 8.72 46.06
C ASP A 12 -12.52 9.47 44.73
N TYR A 13 -12.03 8.73 43.75
CA TYR A 13 -11.79 9.21 42.40
C TYR A 13 -13.05 9.68 41.67
N PHE A 14 -14.21 9.11 41.99
CA PHE A 14 -15.49 9.42 41.36
C PHE A 14 -16.38 10.35 42.21
N SER A 15 -15.84 10.94 43.28
CA SER A 15 -16.58 11.86 44.13
C SER A 15 -17.16 13.04 43.32
N GLY A 16 -18.49 13.20 43.40
CA GLY A 16 -19.22 14.27 42.70
C GLY A 16 -19.62 13.96 41.24
N MET A 17 -19.28 12.78 40.69
CA MET A 17 -19.78 12.36 39.37
C MET A 17 -21.13 11.65 39.48
N SER A 18 -21.97 11.83 38.45
CA SER A 18 -23.20 11.06 38.29
C SER A 18 -22.91 9.62 37.83
N GLU A 19 -23.85 8.69 38.05
CA GLU A 19 -23.71 7.30 37.63
C GLU A 19 -23.48 7.16 36.10
N GLY A 20 -24.09 8.06 35.31
CA GLY A 20 -23.91 8.11 33.86
C GLY A 20 -22.49 8.53 33.46
N GLU A 21 -21.90 9.50 34.17
CA GLU A 21 -20.51 9.92 33.94
C GLU A 21 -19.53 8.82 34.34
N ILE A 22 -19.76 8.15 35.48
CA ILE A 22 -18.96 7.00 35.93
C ILE A 22 -18.97 5.89 34.86
N ALA A 23 -20.14 5.55 34.32
CA ALA A 23 -20.27 4.54 33.27
C ALA A 23 -19.56 4.94 31.98
N SER A 24 -19.66 6.20 31.56
CA SER A 24 -18.95 6.73 30.39
C SER A 24 -17.43 6.63 30.58
N ARG A 25 -16.95 7.02 31.75
CA ARG A 25 -15.53 7.00 32.13
C ARG A 25 -14.97 5.58 32.16
N GLN A 26 -15.72 4.62 32.71
CA GLN A 26 -15.35 3.20 32.67
C GLN A 26 -15.34 2.64 31.24
N ASN A 27 -16.26 3.07 30.39
CA ASN A 27 -16.32 2.66 28.99
C ASN A 27 -15.11 3.20 28.20
N GLU A 28 -14.76 4.46 28.41
CA GLU A 28 -13.59 5.10 27.80
C GLU A 28 -12.29 4.41 28.22
N GLU A 29 -12.12 4.13 29.52
CA GLU A 29 -11.00 3.35 30.06
C GLU A 29 -10.94 1.94 29.46
N ARG A 30 -12.10 1.27 29.31
CA ARG A 30 -12.15 -0.07 28.70
C ARG A 30 -11.78 -0.06 27.21
N GLN A 31 -12.17 0.97 26.48
CA GLN A 31 -11.94 1.06 25.03
C GLN A 31 -10.54 1.58 24.68
N THR A 32 -10.07 2.59 25.41
CA THR A 32 -8.87 3.38 25.04
C THR A 32 -7.82 3.43 26.14
N GLY A 33 -8.13 2.95 27.35
CA GLY A 33 -7.27 3.09 28.54
C GLY A 33 -7.11 4.54 28.99
N GLY A 34 -8.12 5.39 28.73
CA GLY A 34 -8.06 6.82 29.06
C GLY A 34 -7.08 7.61 28.19
N ARG A 35 -6.68 7.07 27.04
CA ARG A 35 -5.70 7.68 26.13
C ARG A 35 -6.42 8.43 25.01
N PRO A 36 -6.00 9.66 24.66
CA PRO A 36 -6.54 10.34 23.49
C PRO A 36 -6.25 9.51 22.24
N THR A 37 -7.29 9.18 21.46
CA THR A 37 -7.17 8.42 20.21
C THR A 37 -7.47 9.32 19.00
N TRP A 38 -6.72 9.14 17.92
CA TRP A 38 -7.07 9.75 16.63
C TRP A 38 -8.05 8.85 15.88
N ALA A 39 -9.13 9.43 15.37
CA ALA A 39 -10.05 8.73 14.49
C ALA A 39 -9.41 8.48 13.12
N PHE A 40 -9.56 7.25 12.58
CA PHE A 40 -9.14 6.91 11.21
C PHE A 40 -10.07 7.47 10.13
N ARG A 41 -11.18 8.10 10.52
CA ARG A 41 -12.14 8.69 9.58
C ARG A 41 -11.81 10.16 9.38
N ALA A 42 -11.91 10.64 8.15
CA ALA A 42 -11.76 12.06 7.82
C ALA A 42 -12.85 12.87 8.53
N ALA A 43 -12.53 13.41 9.70
CA ALA A 43 -13.36 14.38 10.41
C ALA A 43 -13.32 15.75 9.70
N ALA A 44 -14.28 16.62 10.02
CA ALA A 44 -14.20 18.02 9.61
C ALA A 44 -12.89 18.65 10.14
N GLY A 45 -12.05 19.16 9.24
CA GLY A 45 -10.70 19.65 9.54
C GLY A 45 -9.58 18.61 9.44
N SER A 46 -9.84 17.41 8.90
CA SER A 46 -8.78 16.40 8.71
C SER A 46 -7.67 16.90 7.78
N ARG A 47 -6.47 16.30 7.89
CA ARG A 47 -5.36 16.56 6.97
C ARG A 47 -5.78 16.38 5.50
N GLU A 48 -6.67 15.44 5.18
CA GLU A 48 -7.19 15.31 3.81
C GLU A 48 -8.12 16.45 3.40
N GLN A 49 -8.93 16.99 4.32
CA GLN A 49 -9.75 18.17 4.02
C GLN A 49 -8.87 19.42 3.88
N ALA A 50 -7.88 19.60 4.76
CA ALA A 50 -6.88 20.66 4.64
C ALA A 50 -6.07 20.55 3.34
N ALA A 51 -5.66 19.34 2.95
CA ALA A 51 -4.95 19.10 1.69
C ALA A 51 -5.85 19.33 0.46
N LYS A 52 -7.16 19.08 0.56
CA LYS A 52 -8.13 19.44 -0.49
C LYS A 52 -8.36 20.95 -0.58
N MET A 53 -8.32 21.66 0.55
CA MET A 53 -8.48 23.13 0.61
C MET A 53 -7.19 23.89 0.28
N SER A 54 -6.01 23.28 0.48
CA SER A 54 -4.71 23.85 0.11
C SER A 54 -4.33 23.61 -1.35
N LYS A 55 -5.14 22.84 -2.11
CA LYS A 55 -4.98 22.67 -3.56
C LYS A 55 -5.14 24.02 -4.25
N GLY A 56 -4.00 24.65 -4.58
CA GLY A 56 -3.91 25.94 -5.26
C GLY A 56 -3.26 27.07 -4.45
N ALA A 57 -2.98 26.87 -3.16
CA ALA A 57 -2.38 27.91 -2.31
C ALA A 57 -0.85 28.05 -2.49
N PHE A 58 -0.20 27.06 -3.11
CA PHE A 58 1.23 27.06 -3.39
C PHE A 58 1.47 26.73 -4.87
N GLN A 59 2.00 27.71 -5.61
CA GLN A 59 2.53 27.48 -6.95
C GLN A 59 3.97 27.00 -6.83
N ASP A 60 4.19 25.71 -7.09
CA ASP A 60 5.52 25.13 -7.11
C ASP A 60 6.17 25.38 -8.48
N ALA A 61 7.10 26.34 -8.53
CA ALA A 61 7.83 26.71 -9.75
C ALA A 61 8.67 25.56 -10.34
N PHE A 62 9.00 24.54 -9.54
CA PHE A 62 9.83 23.41 -9.95
C PHE A 62 9.03 22.11 -10.14
N GLY A 63 7.71 22.12 -9.91
CA GLY A 63 6.82 20.98 -10.17
C GLY A 63 7.06 19.74 -9.29
N PHE A 64 7.80 19.86 -8.19
CA PHE A 64 8.08 18.79 -7.24
C PHE A 64 6.82 18.27 -6.53
N PHE A 65 5.85 19.14 -6.27
CA PHE A 65 4.63 18.84 -5.52
C PHE A 65 3.37 18.62 -6.38
N GLY A 66 3.49 18.74 -7.71
CA GLY A 66 2.41 18.46 -8.68
C GLY A 66 1.21 19.41 -8.56
N ALA A 67 1.07 20.35 -9.50
CA ALA A 67 -0.10 21.22 -9.55
C ALA A 67 -1.38 20.42 -9.87
N PRO A 68 -2.53 20.72 -9.23
CA PRO A 68 -3.78 20.08 -9.56
C PRO A 68 -4.22 20.53 -10.96
N GLY A 69 -4.05 19.65 -11.96
CA GLY A 69 -4.40 19.92 -13.35
C GLY A 69 -3.26 19.65 -14.33
N GLU A 70 -2.04 19.49 -13.85
CA GLU A 70 -0.91 19.08 -14.69
C GLU A 70 -0.91 17.56 -14.77
N ALA A 71 -1.55 17.05 -15.82
CA ALA A 71 -1.48 15.64 -16.15
C ALA A 71 0.00 15.27 -16.32
N PRO A 72 0.47 14.15 -15.72
CA PRO A 72 1.81 13.67 -16.01
C PRO A 72 1.96 13.55 -17.53
N ALA A 73 2.99 14.19 -18.08
CA ALA A 73 3.36 14.00 -19.47
C ALA A 73 3.52 12.49 -19.71
N ALA A 74 2.67 11.94 -20.59
CA ALA A 74 2.34 10.52 -20.74
C ALA A 74 1.37 9.97 -19.66
N ALA A 75 0.07 10.27 -19.83
CA ALA A 75 -0.96 9.45 -19.22
C ALA A 75 -0.80 8.00 -19.72
N PRO A 76 -0.65 7.00 -18.82
CA PRO A 76 -0.62 5.61 -19.23
C PRO A 76 -1.92 5.31 -19.98
N THR A 77 -1.78 4.68 -21.16
CA THR A 77 -2.89 4.30 -22.03
C THR A 77 -3.90 3.48 -21.23
N ALA A 78 -5.19 3.54 -21.60
CA ALA A 78 -6.27 2.87 -20.86
C ALA A 78 -6.03 1.36 -20.64
N GLN A 79 -5.18 0.74 -21.46
CA GLN A 79 -4.74 -0.65 -21.32
C GLN A 79 -3.81 -0.85 -20.11
N ASP A 80 -2.89 0.08 -19.85
CA ASP A 80 -1.94 0.00 -18.74
C ASP A 80 -2.64 0.23 -17.37
N ARG A 81 -3.79 0.90 -17.35
CA ARG A 81 -4.64 1.05 -16.15
C ARG A 81 -5.36 -0.25 -15.75
N ARG A 82 -5.49 -1.20 -16.67
CA ARG A 82 -6.22 -2.46 -16.46
C ARG A 82 -5.31 -3.58 -15.93
N ILE A 83 -4.00 -3.35 -15.94
CA ILE A 83 -2.97 -4.31 -15.54
C ILE A 83 -2.50 -3.95 -14.13
N GLY A 84 -2.63 -4.90 -13.19
CA GLY A 84 -2.15 -4.73 -11.83
C GLY A 84 -0.62 -4.67 -11.75
N LYS A 85 -0.10 -4.29 -10.56
CA LYS A 85 1.35 -4.12 -10.36
C LYS A 85 2.13 -5.44 -10.55
N ILE A 86 1.50 -6.57 -10.22
CA ILE A 86 2.12 -7.89 -10.31
C ILE A 86 2.27 -8.29 -11.77
N GLU A 87 1.23 -8.08 -12.56
CA GLU A 87 1.18 -8.38 -13.98
C GLU A 87 2.14 -7.49 -14.77
N ARG A 88 2.22 -6.19 -14.45
CA ARG A 88 3.20 -5.28 -15.07
C ARG A 88 4.63 -5.72 -14.78
N LYS A 89 4.92 -6.13 -13.54
CA LYS A 89 6.24 -6.67 -13.18
C LYS A 89 6.53 -7.98 -13.92
N ALA A 90 5.54 -8.86 -14.05
CA ALA A 90 5.71 -10.12 -14.77
C ALA A 90 5.95 -9.92 -16.28
N LEU A 91 5.31 -8.91 -16.90
CA LEU A 91 5.61 -8.52 -18.28
C LEU A 91 7.04 -7.97 -18.42
N ALA A 92 7.48 -7.13 -17.48
CA ALA A 92 8.86 -6.62 -17.45
C ALA A 92 9.89 -7.75 -17.25
N ASP A 93 9.61 -8.76 -16.41
CA ASP A 93 10.48 -9.93 -16.24
C ASP A 93 10.59 -10.79 -17.53
N LEU A 94 9.60 -10.70 -18.43
CA LEU A 94 9.62 -11.31 -19.78
C LEU A 94 10.15 -10.36 -20.86
N ASP A 95 10.58 -9.16 -20.49
CA ASP A 95 11.06 -8.11 -21.41
C ASP A 95 9.97 -7.68 -22.41
N LEU A 96 8.73 -7.53 -21.93
CA LEU A 96 7.55 -7.14 -22.70
C LEU A 96 6.87 -5.90 -22.10
N GLU A 97 6.30 -5.09 -22.97
CA GLU A 97 5.51 -3.90 -22.59
C GLU A 97 4.05 -4.29 -22.24
N PRO A 98 3.35 -3.57 -21.34
CA PRO A 98 1.90 -3.64 -21.20
C PRO A 98 1.15 -3.46 -22.54
N GLY A 99 0.10 -4.26 -22.74
CA GLY A 99 -0.75 -4.21 -23.95
C GLY A 99 -0.36 -5.16 -25.07
N VAL A 100 0.68 -5.98 -24.87
CA VAL A 100 1.12 -7.03 -25.80
C VAL A 100 0.08 -8.15 -25.95
N GLU A 101 -0.04 -8.70 -27.15
CA GLU A 101 -0.92 -9.84 -27.47
C GLU A 101 -0.47 -11.14 -26.79
N LYS A 102 -1.43 -12.00 -26.42
CA LYS A 102 -1.19 -13.29 -25.75
C LYS A 102 -0.21 -14.20 -26.49
N ASP A 103 -0.25 -14.20 -27.82
CA ASP A 103 0.60 -15.05 -28.65
C ASP A 103 2.07 -14.64 -28.57
N LEU A 104 2.35 -13.32 -28.48
CA LEU A 104 3.70 -12.79 -28.29
C LEU A 104 4.24 -13.13 -26.89
N ILE A 105 3.39 -13.17 -25.87
CA ILE A 105 3.79 -13.60 -24.52
C ILE A 105 4.26 -15.07 -24.54
N ARG A 106 3.53 -15.96 -25.24
CA ARG A 106 3.89 -17.38 -25.34
C ARG A 106 5.18 -17.58 -26.13
N SER A 107 5.36 -16.89 -27.26
CA SER A 107 6.57 -17.01 -28.07
C SER A 107 7.80 -16.54 -27.28
N ARG A 108 7.71 -15.37 -26.62
CA ARG A 108 8.81 -14.82 -25.82
C ARG A 108 9.17 -15.72 -24.65
N TYR A 109 8.19 -16.30 -23.97
CA TYR A 109 8.41 -17.29 -22.92
C TYR A 109 9.19 -18.51 -23.44
N THR A 110 8.79 -19.08 -24.58
CA THR A 110 9.49 -20.25 -25.15
C THR A 110 10.91 -19.94 -25.63
N GLU A 111 11.15 -18.74 -26.12
CA GLU A 111 12.49 -18.26 -26.51
C GLU A 111 13.40 -18.15 -25.28
N LEU A 112 12.92 -17.49 -24.22
CA LEU A 112 13.66 -17.33 -22.97
C LEU A 112 13.94 -18.68 -22.29
N LEU A 113 12.99 -19.62 -22.33
CA LEU A 113 13.22 -20.97 -21.84
C LEU A 113 14.38 -21.65 -22.56
N LYS A 114 14.39 -21.66 -23.90
CA LYS A 114 15.45 -22.32 -24.68
C LYS A 114 16.82 -21.69 -24.44
N ARG A 115 16.88 -20.37 -24.29
CA ARG A 115 18.11 -19.61 -24.05
C ARG A 115 18.65 -19.79 -22.62
N LEU A 116 17.77 -19.85 -21.62
CA LEU A 116 18.16 -19.93 -20.21
C LEU A 116 18.28 -21.38 -19.70
N HIS A 117 17.89 -22.38 -20.50
CA HIS A 117 17.94 -23.78 -20.09
C HIS A 117 19.39 -24.23 -19.85
N PRO A 118 19.69 -24.93 -18.75
CA PRO A 118 21.05 -25.37 -18.43
C PRO A 118 21.61 -26.36 -19.46
N ASP A 119 20.76 -27.13 -20.14
CA ASP A 119 21.18 -28.05 -21.21
C ASP A 119 21.77 -27.29 -22.41
N SER A 120 21.17 -26.16 -22.78
CA SER A 120 21.68 -25.29 -23.86
C SER A 120 22.97 -24.56 -23.47
N ASN A 121 23.18 -24.34 -22.17
CA ASN A 121 24.30 -23.57 -21.61
C ASN A 121 25.42 -24.47 -21.05
N GLY A 122 25.45 -25.75 -21.42
CA GLY A 122 26.53 -26.67 -21.02
C GLY A 122 26.60 -26.94 -19.51
N GLY A 123 25.47 -26.82 -18.80
CA GLY A 123 25.38 -27.05 -17.35
C GLY A 123 25.68 -25.83 -16.48
N ASP A 124 25.89 -24.65 -17.06
CA ASP A 124 26.08 -23.42 -16.30
C ASP A 124 24.79 -23.02 -15.53
N ARG A 125 24.89 -22.99 -14.20
CA ARG A 125 23.79 -22.64 -13.29
C ARG A 125 23.63 -21.14 -13.08
N SER A 126 24.51 -20.31 -13.63
CA SER A 126 24.48 -18.85 -13.47
C SER A 126 23.20 -18.20 -14.01
N MET A 127 22.47 -18.87 -14.90
CA MET A 127 21.23 -18.40 -15.50
C MET A 127 19.96 -18.99 -14.86
N GLU A 128 20.11 -19.88 -13.87
CA GLU A 128 18.99 -20.55 -13.22
C GLU A 128 18.06 -19.56 -12.51
N ASP A 129 18.61 -18.54 -11.84
CA ASP A 129 17.81 -17.49 -11.19
C ASP A 129 16.91 -16.75 -12.18
N LYS A 130 17.43 -16.46 -13.38
CA LYS A 130 16.66 -15.81 -14.44
C LYS A 130 15.57 -16.74 -14.97
N LEU A 131 15.90 -18.02 -15.18
CA LEU A 131 14.93 -19.03 -15.58
C LEU A 131 13.77 -19.16 -14.58
N GLN A 132 14.08 -19.20 -13.28
CA GLN A 132 13.07 -19.25 -12.22
C GLN A 132 12.18 -18.00 -12.21
N ARG A 133 12.74 -16.80 -12.45
CA ARG A 133 11.97 -15.56 -12.58
C ARG A 133 11.02 -15.61 -13.78
N VAL A 134 11.49 -16.04 -14.95
CA VAL A 134 10.68 -16.19 -16.17
C VAL A 134 9.51 -17.17 -15.96
N ILE A 135 9.75 -18.31 -15.31
CA ILE A 135 8.69 -19.28 -15.00
C ILE A 135 7.66 -18.70 -14.04
N LYS A 136 8.10 -17.98 -12.99
CA LYS A 136 7.20 -17.32 -12.03
C LYS A 136 6.36 -16.23 -12.72
N ALA A 137 6.98 -15.42 -13.56
CA ALA A 137 6.30 -14.38 -14.35
C ALA A 137 5.22 -14.96 -15.26
N TYR A 138 5.54 -16.01 -16.02
CA TYR A 138 4.56 -16.68 -16.89
C TYR A 138 3.38 -17.27 -16.12
N LYS A 139 3.64 -17.88 -14.94
CA LYS A 139 2.56 -18.38 -14.06
C LYS A 139 1.64 -17.25 -13.57
N ALA A 140 2.20 -16.10 -13.19
CA ALA A 140 1.42 -14.94 -12.76
C ALA A 140 0.51 -14.40 -13.89
N LEU A 141 1.04 -14.30 -15.11
CA LEU A 141 0.27 -13.87 -16.28
C LEU A 141 -0.83 -14.86 -16.66
N LYS A 142 -0.56 -16.17 -16.53
CA LYS A 142 -1.56 -17.22 -16.74
C LYS A 142 -2.69 -17.13 -15.72
N SER A 143 -2.39 -16.92 -14.44
CA SER A 143 -3.43 -16.74 -13.40
C SER A 143 -4.27 -15.47 -13.60
N ALA A 144 -3.69 -14.42 -14.19
CA ALA A 144 -4.40 -13.19 -14.52
C ALA A 144 -5.25 -13.28 -15.81
N GLY A 145 -5.22 -14.41 -16.53
CA GLY A 145 -5.96 -14.60 -17.79
C GLY A 145 -5.37 -13.84 -18.98
N LEU A 146 -4.12 -13.37 -18.88
CA LEU A 146 -3.39 -12.65 -19.92
C LEU A 146 -2.73 -13.59 -20.95
N VAL A 147 -2.76 -14.92 -20.73
CA VAL A 147 -2.21 -15.95 -21.64
C VAL A 147 -3.23 -17.05 -21.90
#